data_AF-A0A397VJR6-F1
#
_entry.id   AF-A0A397VJR6-F1
#
_cell.length_a   1.000
_cell.length_b   1.000
_cell.length_c   1.000
_cell.angle_alpha   90.00
_cell.angle_beta   90.00
_cell.angle_gamma   90.00
#
_symmetry.space_group_name_H-M   'P 1'
#
loop_
_entity.id
_entity.type
_entity.pdbx_description
1 polymer ?
#
loop_
_entity_poly.entity_id
_entity_poly.type
_entity_poly.pdbx_seq_one_letter_code
_entity_poly.pdbx_strand_id
1 'polypeptide(L)'
;MSQISTKLLEHFSNDFAQLLETEYDYNIIVKIGNQNFKLHSLILYQRSSFFRKELSTATKKNNIIEITLTHTSVESFKILIN
;
A
#
# COMPACT_ATOMS: atom_id res chain seq x y z
N MET A 1 23.16 -18.13 -4.44
CA MET A 1 22.78 -16.97 -5.28
C MET A 1 24.03 -16.22 -5.68
N SER A 2 24.13 -15.75 -6.92
CA SER A 2 25.27 -14.93 -7.36
C SER A 2 25.17 -13.51 -6.79
N GLN A 3 26.29 -12.81 -6.64
CA GLN A 3 26.30 -11.40 -6.19
C GLN A 3 25.46 -10.48 -7.09
N ILE A 4 25.37 -10.81 -8.39
CA ILE A 4 24.51 -10.11 -9.36
C ILE A 4 23.02 -10.29 -9.01
N SER A 5 22.60 -11.50 -8.64
CA SER A 5 21.21 -11.77 -8.24
C SER A 5 20.82 -11.03 -6.96
N THR A 6 21.74 -10.85 -6.01
CA THR A 6 21.47 -10.09 -4.77
C THR A 6 21.27 -8.60 -5.06
N LYS A 7 22.16 -7.97 -5.83
CA LYS A 7 22.02 -6.56 -6.22
C LYS A 7 20.73 -6.28 -6.98
N LEU A 8 20.36 -7.17 -7.89
CA LEU A 8 19.11 -7.04 -8.64
C LEU A 8 17.88 -7.07 -7.72
N LEU A 9 17.86 -7.98 -6.73
CA LEU A 9 16.78 -8.04 -5.75
C LEU A 9 16.74 -6.80 -4.84
N GLU A 10 17.90 -6.28 -4.43
CA GLU A 10 17.99 -5.02 -3.67
C GLU A 10 17.40 -3.84 -4.47
N HIS A 11 17.77 -3.71 -5.74
CA HIS A 11 17.22 -2.67 -6.62
C HIS A 11 15.70 -2.78 -6.73
N PHE A 12 15.16 -3.97 -7.05
CA PHE A 12 13.72 -4.15 -7.13
C PHE A 12 13.02 -3.88 -5.79
N SER A 13 13.59 -4.32 -4.68
CA SER A 13 13.02 -4.05 -3.35
C SER A 13 12.94 -2.55 -3.07
N ASN A 14 13.97 -1.80 -3.43
CA ASN A 14 13.99 -0.35 -3.28
C ASN A 14 12.98 0.34 -4.18
N ASP A 15 12.86 -0.09 -5.44
CA ASP A 15 11.86 0.46 -6.38
C ASP A 15 10.43 0.24 -5.85
N PHE A 16 10.13 -0.96 -5.31
CA PHE A 16 8.82 -1.24 -4.70
C PHE A 16 8.58 -0.43 -3.41
N ALA A 17 9.61 -0.22 -2.58
CA ALA A 17 9.49 0.61 -1.38
C ALA A 17 9.19 2.07 -1.76
N GLN A 18 9.91 2.62 -2.75
CA GLN A 18 9.64 3.97 -3.26
C GLN A 18 8.24 4.09 -3.86
N LEU A 19 7.76 3.06 -4.58
CA LEU A 19 6.42 3.04 -5.12
C LEU A 19 5.35 3.00 -4.02
N LEU A 20 5.62 2.32 -2.89
CA LEU A 20 4.71 2.33 -1.73
C LEU A 20 4.66 3.69 -1.03
N GLU A 21 5.78 4.41 -0.98
CA GLU A 21 5.91 5.69 -0.26
C GLU A 21 5.46 6.91 -1.09
N THR A 22 5.59 6.87 -2.41
CA THR A 22 5.24 8.00 -3.27
C THR A 22 3.73 8.25 -3.31
N GLU A 23 3.32 9.52 -3.28
CA GLU A 23 1.92 9.90 -3.54
C GLU A 23 1.64 10.10 -5.04
N TYR A 24 2.63 9.97 -5.92
CA TYR A 24 2.43 10.16 -7.36
C TYR A 24 1.45 9.13 -7.92
N ASP A 25 0.41 9.58 -8.63
CA ASP A 25 -0.63 8.74 -9.23
C ASP A 25 -1.35 7.81 -8.23
N TYR A 26 -1.52 8.28 -6.99
CA TYR A 26 -2.30 7.55 -6.00
C TYR A 26 -3.74 7.34 -6.47
N ASN A 27 -4.32 6.19 -6.14
CA ASN A 27 -5.70 5.86 -6.51
C ASN A 27 -6.54 5.35 -5.32
N ILE A 28 -5.95 5.35 -4.12
CA ILE A 28 -6.60 5.00 -2.87
C ILE A 28 -6.16 5.93 -1.74
N ILE A 29 -7.10 6.27 -0.86
CA ILE A 29 -6.86 6.96 0.40
C ILE A 29 -7.28 6.03 1.55
N VAL A 30 -6.34 5.68 2.42
CA VAL A 30 -6.61 4.97 3.68
C VAL A 30 -6.64 5.98 4.82
N LYS A 31 -7.76 6.04 5.56
CA LYS A 31 -7.97 6.94 6.68
C LYS A 31 -7.84 6.20 8.00
N ILE A 32 -7.00 6.72 8.89
CA ILE A 32 -6.75 6.14 10.22
C ILE A 32 -6.76 7.26 11.25
N GLY A 33 -7.82 7.33 12.05
CA GLY A 33 -8.08 8.47 12.92
C GLY A 33 -8.11 9.77 12.10
N ASN A 34 -7.22 10.71 12.43
CA ASN A 34 -7.11 12.00 11.74
C ASN A 34 -6.06 12.02 10.62
N GLN A 35 -5.47 10.87 10.27
CA GLN A 35 -4.43 10.77 9.25
C GLN A 35 -4.97 10.12 7.97
N ASN A 36 -4.52 10.63 6.83
CA ASN A 36 -4.85 10.12 5.51
C ASN A 36 -3.57 9.66 4.81
N PHE A 37 -3.57 8.44 4.29
CA PHE A 37 -2.48 7.85 3.54
C PHE A 37 -2.91 7.67 2.09
N LYS A 38 -2.23 8.36 1.17
CA LYS A 38 -2.44 8.22 -0.27
C LYS A 38 -1.48 7.17 -0.81
N LEU A 39 -2.03 6.14 -1.44
CA LEU A 39 -1.32 4.92 -1.80
C LEU A 39 -1.83 4.39 -3.15
N HIS A 40 -1.32 3.23 -3.57
CA HIS A 40 -1.74 2.53 -4.78
C HIS A 40 -2.39 1.20 -4.45
N SER A 41 -3.61 1.00 -4.96
CA SER A 41 -4.43 -0.18 -4.70
C SER A 41 -3.72 -1.48 -5.10
N LEU A 42 -2.94 -1.47 -6.19
CA LEU A 42 -2.25 -2.67 -6.67
C LEU A 42 -1.16 -3.14 -5.70
N ILE A 43 -0.42 -2.20 -5.10
CA ILE A 43 0.62 -2.52 -4.12
C ILE A 43 -0.03 -3.09 -2.86
N LEU A 44 -1.07 -2.43 -2.35
CA LEU A 44 -1.82 -2.89 -1.19
C LEU A 44 -2.42 -4.29 -1.41
N TYR A 45 -3.01 -4.53 -2.58
CA TYR A 45 -3.56 -5.83 -2.98
C TYR A 45 -2.51 -6.94 -2.96
N GLN A 46 -1.28 -6.64 -3.42
CA GLN A 46 -0.20 -7.60 -3.47
C GLN A 46 0.39 -7.89 -2.09
N ARG A 47 0.59 -6.87 -1.26
CA ARG A 47 1.29 -6.99 0.03
C ARG A 47 0.42 -7.50 1.17
N SER A 48 -0.90 -7.33 1.09
CA SER A 48 -1.79 -7.60 2.23
C SER A 48 -3.03 -8.40 1.83
N SER A 49 -3.22 -9.56 2.46
CA SER A 49 -4.46 -10.35 2.31
C SER A 49 -5.69 -9.60 2.80
N PHE A 50 -5.53 -8.72 3.80
CA PHE A 50 -6.58 -7.81 4.26
C PHE A 50 -6.99 -6.88 3.11
N PHE A 51 -6.05 -6.13 2.52
CA PHE A 51 -6.39 -5.23 1.42
C PHE A 51 -6.84 -5.97 0.17
N ARG A 52 -6.36 -7.20 -0.08
CA ARG A 52 -6.89 -8.05 -1.15
C ARG A 52 -8.39 -8.27 -0.99
N LYS A 53 -8.86 -8.53 0.23
CA LYS A 53 -10.28 -8.71 0.55
C LYS A 53 -11.03 -7.37 0.45
N GLU A 54 -10.54 -6.33 1.10
CA GLU A 54 -11.19 -5.00 1.10
C GLU A 54 -11.34 -4.43 -0.33
N LEU A 55 -10.32 -4.59 -1.17
CA LEU A 55 -10.34 -4.08 -2.55
C LEU A 55 -11.25 -4.88 -3.48
N SER A 56 -11.60 -6.13 -3.15
CA SER A 56 -12.49 -6.94 -3.99
C SER A 56 -13.93 -6.44 -4.01
N THR A 57 -14.33 -5.67 -2.99
CA THR A 57 -15.66 -5.08 -2.85
C THR A 57 -15.64 -3.55 -2.83
N ALA A 58 -14.46 -2.94 -2.93
CA ALA A 58 -14.29 -1.49 -2.86
C ALA A 58 -14.96 -0.78 -4.04
N THR A 59 -15.64 0.33 -3.74
CA THR A 59 -16.18 1.24 -4.76
C THR A 59 -15.32 2.51 -4.83
N LYS A 60 -15.35 3.17 -5.99
CA LYS A 60 -14.62 4.41 -6.22
C LYS A 60 -15.56 5.61 -6.14
N LYS A 61 -15.09 6.68 -5.49
CA LYS A 61 -15.69 8.00 -5.53
C LYS A 61 -14.73 8.94 -6.25
N ASN A 62 -15.19 9.56 -7.34
CA ASN A 62 -14.34 10.43 -8.18
C ASN A 62 -13.03 9.75 -8.59
N ASN A 63 -13.11 8.48 -9.02
CA ASN A 63 -11.98 7.61 -9.37
C ASN A 63 -11.00 7.23 -8.25
N ILE A 64 -11.25 7.65 -7.01
CA ILE A 64 -10.43 7.32 -5.84
C ILE A 64 -11.18 6.30 -4.95
N ILE A 65 -10.47 5.29 -4.47
CA ILE A 65 -10.96 4.38 -3.43
C ILE A 65 -10.73 5.06 -2.07
N GLU A 66 -11.72 5.03 -1.18
CA GLU A 66 -11.55 5.50 0.20
C GLU A 66 -11.82 4.34 1.16
N ILE A 67 -10.84 4.00 2.01
CA ILE A 67 -10.97 2.98 3.08
C ILE A 67 -10.76 3.68 4.42
N THR A 68 -11.59 3.38 5.41
CA THR A 68 -11.41 3.90 6.78
C THR A 68 -11.15 2.74 7.74
N LEU A 69 -10.04 2.77 8.46
CA LEU A 69 -9.70 1.76 9.46
C LEU A 69 -9.94 2.34 10.86
N THR A 70 -11.00 1.87 11.53
CA THR A 70 -11.45 2.41 12.83
C THR A 70 -10.79 1.73 14.03
N HIS A 71 -10.23 0.53 13.85
CA HIS A 71 -9.65 -0.29 14.93
C HIS A 71 -8.17 -0.64 14.66
N THR A 72 -7.49 0.17 13.87
CA THR A 72 -6.09 -0.04 13.49
C THR A 72 -5.29 1.19 13.88
N SER A 73 -4.15 1.00 14.56
CA SER A 73 -3.21 2.10 14.80
C SER A 73 -2.41 2.38 13.53
N VAL A 74 -1.83 3.58 13.43
CA VAL A 74 -0.92 3.91 12.31
C VAL A 74 0.28 2.96 12.27
N GLU A 75 0.78 2.53 13.43
CA GLU A 75 1.89 1.59 13.51
C GLU A 75 1.50 0.19 12.99
N SER A 76 0.35 -0.34 13.43
CA SER A 76 -0.17 -1.61 12.92
C SER A 76 -0.44 -1.56 11.42
N PHE A 77 -0.91 -0.41 10.92
CA PHE A 77 -1.11 -0.20 9.50
C PHE A 77 0.22 -0.20 8.71
N LYS A 78 1.26 0.47 9.20
CA LYS A 78 2.58 0.44 8.57
C LYS A 78 3.14 -0.98 8.50
N ILE A 79 2.96 -1.78 9.56
CA ILE A 79 3.34 -3.21 9.55
C ILE A 79 2.52 -3.99 8.53
N LEU A 80 1.23 -3.70 8.40
CA LEU A 80 0.32 -4.40 7.48
C LEU A 80 0.67 -4.20 6.00
N ILE A 81 1.29 -3.06 5.65
CA ILE A 81 1.60 -2.70 4.26
C ILE A 81 3.09 -2.82 3.91
N ASN A 82 3.97 -3.01 4.90
CA ASN A 82 5.40 -3.27 4.68
C ASN A 82 5.68 -4.70 4.24
#